data_AF-A0A1Y0HJK9-F1
#
_entry.id   AF-A0A1Y0HJK9-F1
#
_cell.length_a   1.000
_cell.length_b   1.000
_cell.length_c   1.000
_cell.angle_alpha   90.00
_cell.angle_beta   90.00
_cell.angle_gamma   90.00
#
_symmetry.space_group_name_H-M   'P 1'
#
loop_
_entity.id
_entity.type
_entity.pdbx_description
1 polymer ?
#
loop_
_entity_poly.entity_id
_entity_poly.type
_entity_poly.pdbx_seq_one_letter_code
_entity_poly.pdbx_strand_id
1 'polypeptide(L)'
;MLDKIYVNPATSSRNRPKYYGKFINKYIYEPIERGYLKSKLDELNINDDKTRKARFHQWLTDFGASQLTLQLGKVMSMLEFSPNLDKFKENIRRQQGLTIQPKLFEDL
;
A
#
# COMPACT_ATOMS: atom_id res chain seq x y z
N MET A 1 -13.88 -3.43 3.39
CA MET A 1 -13.19 -2.12 3.23
C MET A 1 -12.75 -1.61 4.60
N LEU A 2 -11.70 -0.77 4.71
CA LEU A 2 -11.01 -0.46 5.98
C LEU A 2 -11.93 -0.12 7.16
N ASP A 3 -13.10 0.47 6.92
CA ASP A 3 -14.10 0.75 7.95
C ASP A 3 -14.44 -0.52 8.76
N LYS A 4 -14.59 -1.66 8.08
CA LYS A 4 -14.90 -2.97 8.69
C LYS A 4 -13.84 -3.41 9.71
N ILE A 5 -12.56 -3.40 9.31
CA ILE A 5 -11.49 -3.96 10.15
C ILE A 5 -11.10 -3.03 11.30
N TYR A 6 -11.39 -1.73 11.17
CA TYR A 6 -11.21 -0.71 12.21
C TYR A 6 -12.49 -0.46 13.03
N VAL A 7 -13.61 -1.09 12.68
CA VAL A 7 -14.91 -0.90 13.32
C VAL A 7 -15.34 0.57 13.31
N ASN A 8 -15.14 1.23 12.16
CA ASN A 8 -15.59 2.61 11.95
C ASN A 8 -17.03 2.64 11.42
N PRO A 9 -17.75 3.75 11.66
CA PRO A 9 -18.90 4.08 10.82
C PRO A 9 -18.46 4.21 9.35
N ALA A 10 -19.37 4.02 8.41
CA ALA A 10 -19.08 4.14 6.98
C ALA A 10 -18.44 5.49 6.65
N THR A 11 -17.27 5.47 5.98
CA THR A 11 -16.54 6.68 5.60
C THR A 11 -16.66 6.98 4.11
N SER A 12 -16.47 8.24 3.77
CA SER A 12 -16.38 8.83 2.44
C SER A 12 -14.97 9.38 2.21
N SER A 13 -14.64 9.76 0.97
CA SER A 13 -13.35 10.38 0.67
C SER A 13 -13.05 11.64 1.51
N ARG A 14 -14.07 12.35 1.99
CA ARG A 14 -13.93 13.61 2.74
C ARG A 14 -13.77 13.45 4.25
N ASN A 15 -14.15 12.31 4.83
CA ASN A 15 -14.16 12.09 6.30
C ASN A 15 -13.42 10.82 6.75
N ARG A 16 -12.52 10.29 5.90
CA ARG A 16 -11.66 9.16 6.29
C ARG A 16 -10.70 9.55 7.41
N PRO A 17 -10.54 8.70 8.45
CA PRO A 17 -9.57 8.94 9.51
C PRO A 17 -8.12 8.98 9.00
N LYS A 18 -7.29 9.82 9.63
CA LYS A 18 -5.88 10.02 9.25
C LYS A 18 -5.06 8.73 9.25
N TYR A 19 -5.39 7.78 10.12
CA TYR A 19 -4.67 6.50 10.21
C TYR A 19 -4.87 5.60 8.97
N TYR A 20 -5.81 5.91 8.07
CA TYR A 20 -5.90 5.24 6.77
C TYR A 20 -4.69 5.53 5.90
N GLY A 21 -4.19 6.77 5.92
CA GLY A 21 -2.94 7.12 5.23
C GLY A 21 -1.76 6.29 5.76
N LYS A 22 -1.67 6.11 7.08
CA LYS A 22 -0.65 5.26 7.71
C LYS A 22 -0.76 3.80 7.26
N PHE A 23 -1.99 3.26 7.21
CA PHE A 23 -2.24 1.91 6.72
C PHE A 23 -1.81 1.76 5.24
N ILE A 24 -2.23 2.69 4.38
CA ILE A 24 -1.93 2.64 2.95
C ILE A 24 -0.42 2.73 2.71
N ASN A 25 0.28 3.65 3.38
CA ASN A 25 1.74 3.74 3.29
C ASN A 25 2.41 2.42 3.68
N LYS A 26 2.01 1.86 4.83
CA LYS A 26 2.61 0.64 5.37
C LYS A 26 2.39 -0.62 4.53
N TYR A 27 1.19 -0.80 4.00
CA TYR A 27 0.80 -2.07 3.38
C TYR A 27 0.70 -2.02 1.87
N ILE A 28 0.57 -0.83 1.26
CA ILE A 28 0.55 -0.69 -0.20
C ILE A 28 1.89 -0.20 -0.71
N TYR A 29 2.40 0.90 -0.16
CA TYR A 29 3.58 1.56 -0.73
C TYR A 29 4.91 1.00 -0.25
N GLU A 30 5.10 0.85 1.06
CA GLU A 30 6.35 0.33 1.66
C GLU A 30 6.76 -1.06 1.12
N PRO A 31 5.85 -2.01 0.84
CA PRO A 31 6.24 -3.31 0.32
C PRO A 31 6.72 -3.29 -1.13
N ILE A 32 6.32 -2.31 -1.94
CA ILE A 32 6.73 -2.24 -3.35
C ILE A 32 8.14 -1.68 -3.40
N GLU A 33 9.08 -2.53 -3.82
CA GLU A 33 10.51 -2.17 -3.95
C GLU A 33 11.05 -1.51 -2.67
N ARG A 34 10.65 -2.02 -1.51
CA ARG A 34 11.04 -1.50 -0.18
C ARG A 34 10.77 0.01 -0.02
N GLY A 35 9.69 0.50 -0.61
CA GLY A 35 9.23 1.89 -0.51
C GLY A 35 9.82 2.82 -1.58
N TYR A 36 10.69 2.32 -2.47
CA TYR A 36 11.27 3.10 -3.55
C TYR A 36 10.21 3.76 -4.43
N LEU A 37 9.15 3.03 -4.78
CA LEU A 37 8.04 3.55 -5.57
C LEU A 37 7.47 4.85 -4.98
N LYS A 38 7.15 4.86 -3.69
CA LYS A 38 6.57 6.03 -3.03
C LYS A 38 7.56 7.18 -2.95
N SER A 39 8.82 6.90 -2.64
CA SER A 39 9.88 7.90 -2.61
C SER A 39 9.99 8.64 -3.96
N LYS A 40 10.01 7.87 -5.06
CA LYS A 40 10.04 8.45 -6.42
C LYS A 40 8.78 9.21 -6.79
N LEU A 41 7.59 8.71 -6.42
CA LEU A 41 6.35 9.46 -6.63
C LEU A 41 6.33 10.77 -5.83
N ASP A 42 6.85 10.79 -4.60
CA ASP A 42 6.95 11.99 -3.79
C ASP A 42 7.95 12.99 -4.42
N GLU A 43 9.12 12.54 -4.87
CA GLU A 43 10.11 13.35 -5.58
C GLU A 43 9.51 14.02 -6.84
N LEU A 44 8.77 13.24 -7.63
CA LEU A 44 8.17 13.73 -8.88
C LEU A 44 6.99 14.67 -8.62
N ASN A 45 6.19 14.43 -7.58
CA ASN A 45 4.88 15.06 -7.42
C ASN A 45 4.76 16.04 -6.24
N ILE A 46 5.77 16.19 -5.39
CA ILE A 46 5.74 17.11 -4.25
C ILE A 46 6.65 18.30 -4.54
N ASN A 47 6.13 19.51 -4.31
CA ASN A 47 6.87 20.77 -4.36
C ASN A 47 7.60 21.02 -3.02
N ASP A 48 8.52 22.00 -3.03
CA ASP A 48 9.25 22.39 -1.81
C ASP A 48 8.32 22.87 -0.69
N ASP A 49 7.21 23.52 -1.05
CA ASP A 49 6.13 23.95 -0.15
C ASP A 49 5.19 22.81 0.32
N LYS A 50 5.54 21.55 0.01
CA LYS A 50 4.78 20.33 0.31
C LYS A 50 3.42 20.22 -0.40
N THR A 51 3.13 21.08 -1.37
CA THR A 51 1.96 20.93 -2.24
C THR A 51 2.20 19.86 -3.30
N ARG A 52 1.10 19.32 -3.86
CA ARG A 52 1.17 18.34 -4.96
C ARG A 52 1.13 19.06 -6.29
N LYS A 53 2.08 18.73 -7.19
CA LYS A 53 2.12 19.24 -8.57
C LYS A 53 0.91 18.79 -9.38
N ALA A 54 0.51 17.53 -9.21
CA ALA A 54 -0.59 16.93 -9.96
C ALA A 54 -1.11 15.63 -9.31
N ARG A 55 -1.84 14.80 -10.09
CA ARG A 55 -2.42 13.53 -9.61
C ARG A 55 -1.30 12.53 -9.33
N PHE A 56 -1.31 11.94 -8.14
CA PHE A 56 -0.18 11.15 -7.63
C PHE A 56 0.25 9.99 -8.53
N HIS A 57 -0.71 9.26 -9.12
CA HIS A 57 -0.44 8.07 -9.94
C HIS A 57 -0.16 8.36 -11.42
N GLN A 58 -0.25 9.61 -11.87
CA GLN A 58 -0.01 9.95 -13.28
C GLN A 58 1.47 9.76 -13.69
N TRP A 59 2.36 9.70 -12.71
CA TRP A 59 3.80 9.52 -12.89
C TRP A 59 4.21 8.05 -12.98
N LEU A 60 3.25 7.12 -12.85
CA LEU A 60 3.51 5.70 -13.00
C LEU A 60 3.64 5.33 -14.49
N THR A 61 4.63 4.49 -14.79
CA THR A 61 4.64 3.71 -16.02
C THR A 61 3.59 2.60 -15.96
N ASP A 62 3.26 1.98 -17.09
CA ASP A 62 2.34 0.84 -17.13
C ASP A 62 2.82 -0.32 -16.24
N PHE A 63 4.15 -0.55 -16.20
CA PHE A 63 4.75 -1.51 -15.29
C PHE A 63 4.53 -1.12 -13.82
N GLY A 64 4.79 0.14 -13.45
CA GLY A 64 4.57 0.63 -12.09
C GLY A 64 3.10 0.56 -11.65
N ALA A 65 2.17 0.91 -12.56
CA ALA A 65 0.74 0.76 -12.34
C ALA A 65 0.33 -0.70 -12.15
N SER A 66 0.92 -1.62 -12.91
CA SER A 66 0.70 -3.06 -12.77
C SER A 66 1.18 -3.59 -11.42
N GLN A 67 2.39 -3.21 -10.98
CA GLN A 67 2.91 -3.60 -9.67
C GLN A 67 2.04 -3.06 -8.52
N LEU A 68 1.61 -1.80 -8.61
CA LEU A 68 0.71 -1.20 -7.63
C LEU A 68 -0.65 -1.93 -7.58
N THR A 69 -1.20 -2.29 -8.74
CA THR A 69 -2.46 -3.03 -8.85
C THR A 69 -2.35 -4.42 -8.23
N LEU A 70 -1.25 -5.14 -8.50
CA LEU A 70 -0.99 -6.45 -7.88
C LEU A 70 -0.93 -6.33 -6.35
N GLN A 71 -0.24 -5.31 -5.82
CA GLN A 71 -0.14 -5.10 -4.38
C GLN A 71 -1.49 -4.71 -3.75
N LEU A 72 -2.27 -3.86 -4.42
CA LEU A 72 -3.63 -3.53 -4.00
C LEU A 72 -4.50 -4.80 -3.93
N GLY A 73 -4.44 -5.66 -4.94
CA GLY A 73 -5.15 -6.93 -4.97
C GLY A 73 -4.80 -7.82 -3.77
N LYS A 74 -3.50 -8.02 -3.50
CA LYS A 74 -3.02 -8.80 -2.35
C LYS A 74 -3.60 -8.26 -1.02
N VAL A 75 -3.51 -6.95 -0.79
CA VAL A 75 -4.00 -6.34 0.45
C VAL A 75 -5.53 -6.38 0.54
N MET A 76 -6.24 -6.17 -0.56
CA MET A 76 -7.70 -6.28 -0.60
C MET A 76 -8.17 -7.69 -0.25
N SER A 77 -7.58 -8.73 -0.86
CA SER A 77 -7.89 -10.12 -0.52
C SER A 77 -7.63 -10.40 0.96
N MET A 78 -6.48 -9.96 1.50
CA MET A 78 -6.20 -10.13 2.93
C MET A 78 -7.21 -9.41 3.83
N LEU A 79 -7.67 -8.22 3.44
CA LEU A 79 -8.71 -7.48 4.16
C LEU A 79 -10.05 -8.20 4.15
N GLU A 80 -10.43 -8.84 3.04
CA GLU A 80 -11.68 -9.59 2.92
C GLU A 80 -11.72 -10.80 3.87
N PHE A 81 -10.61 -11.54 3.96
CA PHE A 81 -10.48 -12.71 4.84
C PHE A 81 -10.16 -12.37 6.31
N SER A 82 -10.07 -11.09 6.65
CA SER A 82 -9.73 -10.66 8.02
C SER A 82 -10.94 -10.07 8.73
N PRO A 83 -11.38 -10.65 9.87
CA PRO A 83 -12.50 -10.12 10.64
C PRO A 83 -12.17 -8.79 11.32
N ASN A 84 -10.90 -8.54 11.66
CA ASN A 84 -10.44 -7.34 12.34
C ASN A 84 -8.98 -7.02 11.97
N LEU A 85 -8.49 -5.86 12.42
CA LEU A 85 -7.15 -5.38 12.13
C LEU A 85 -6.04 -6.34 12.61
N ASP A 86 -6.22 -6.98 13.76
CA ASP A 86 -5.17 -7.85 14.30
C ASP A 86 -5.04 -9.14 13.49
N LYS A 87 -6.17 -9.71 13.04
CA LYS A 87 -6.13 -10.85 12.12
C LYS A 87 -5.56 -10.47 10.77
N PHE A 88 -5.84 -9.26 10.27
CA PHE A 88 -5.19 -8.74 9.07
C PHE A 88 -3.67 -8.68 9.23
N LYS A 89 -3.17 -8.12 10.33
CA LYS A 89 -1.73 -8.05 10.62
C LYS A 89 -1.08 -9.43 10.73
N GLU A 90 -1.77 -10.42 11.29
CA GLU A 90 -1.29 -11.80 11.33
C GLU A 90 -1.17 -12.40 9.91
N ASN A 91 -2.24 -12.31 9.13
CA ASN A 91 -2.33 -12.89 7.79
C ASN A 91 -1.28 -12.29 6.84
N ILE A 92 -1.14 -10.96 6.83
CA ILE A 92 -0.21 -10.29 5.94
C ILE A 92 1.26 -10.55 6.32
N ARG A 93 1.57 -10.69 7.62
CA ARG A 93 2.92 -11.08 8.08
C ARG A 93 3.26 -12.50 7.64
N ARG A 94 2.31 -13.43 7.72
CA ARG A 94 2.49 -14.80 7.23
C ARG A 94 2.76 -14.80 5.72
N GLN A 95 1.99 -14.05 4.94
CA GLN A 95 2.19 -13.92 3.49
C GLN A 95 3.57 -13.33 3.14
N GLN A 96 4.01 -12.30 3.86
CA GLN A 96 5.34 -11.71 3.67
C GLN A 96 6.45 -12.70 4.01
N GLY A 97 6.33 -13.45 5.11
CA GLY A 97 7.28 -14.51 5.47
C GLY A 97 7.40 -15.62 4.42
N LEU A 98 6.31 -15.92 3.69
CA LEU A 98 6.33 -16.83 2.54
C LEU A 98 6.91 -16.21 1.25
N THR A 99 6.95 -14.87 1.17
CA THR A 99 7.42 -14.12 -0.02
C THR A 99 8.89 -13.70 0.10
N ILE A 100 9.50 -13.74 1.29
CA ILE A 100 10.96 -13.67 1.44
C ILE A 100 11.54 -14.96 0.85
N GLN A 101 11.62 -15.02 -0.47
CA GLN A 101 12.48 -15.96 -1.19
C GLN A 101 13.87 -15.30 -1.23
N PRO A 102 14.87 -15.82 -0.50
CA PRO A 102 16.24 -15.31 -0.55
C PRO A 102 16.96 -15.60 -1.88
N LYS A 103 16.26 -16.06 -2.93
CA LYS A 103 16.84 -16.62 -4.16
C LYS A 103 16.31 -16.00 -5.45
N LEU A 104 16.12 -14.69 -5.51
CA LEU A 104 15.90 -14.01 -6.80
C LEU A 104 17.17 -13.35 -7.37
N PHE A 105 18.27 -13.37 -6.62
CA PHE A 105 19.55 -12.76 -7.01
C PHE A 105 20.79 -13.62 -6.69
N GLU A 106 20.64 -14.92 -6.42
CA GLU A 106 21.81 -15.80 -6.25
C GLU A 106 22.29 -16.44 -7.56
N ASP A 107 21.64 -16.20 -8.71
CA ASP A 107 22.08 -16.73 -10.01
C ASP A 107 22.11 -15.64 -11.12
N LEU A 108 22.93 -14.61 -10.93
CA LEU A 108 23.52 -13.80 -12.01
C LEU A 108 25.01 -13.56 -11.76
#